data_AF-A0A841I4D7-F1
#
_entry.id   AF-A0A841I4D7-F1
#
_cell.length_a   1.000
_cell.length_b   1.000
_cell.length_c   1.000
_cell.angle_alpha   90.00
_cell.angle_beta   90.00
_cell.angle_gamma   90.00
#
_symmetry.space_group_name_H-M   'P 1'
#
loop_
_entity.id
_entity.type
_entity.pdbx_description
1 polymer ?
#
loop_
_entity_poly.entity_id
_entity_poly.type
_entity_poly.pdbx_seq_one_letter_code
_entity_poly.pdbx_strand_id
1 'polypeptide(L)'
;MKDSQSSGNAGLGLVLIALGAFFLLGQFVRFDFGALLWPLFVLIPGLALLLAHLGGGRATAALGVPASVVTAVGLILFFQNATGHFESWAYAWALVAPTAVGMGLWLQGSRSGEVSLMRQGLSVARLGLVMFAVGFLFFEGVLDISGLGLQNVGRFLMPLILIGVGLALISRRASRRTRDQEPPSDGNLMR
;
A
#
# COMPACT_ATOMS: atom_id res chain seq x y z
N MET A 1 -11.63 -59.90 10.00
CA MET A 1 -11.85 -58.48 9.66
C MET A 1 -10.74 -57.64 10.31
N LYS A 2 -9.68 -57.30 9.57
CA LYS A 2 -8.82 -56.09 9.74
C LYS A 2 -7.48 -56.32 9.02
N ASP A 3 -7.41 -56.01 7.73
CA ASP A 3 -6.14 -55.89 6.99
C ASP A 3 -6.31 -54.91 5.81
N SER A 4 -6.31 -53.59 6.08
CA SER A 4 -6.24 -52.55 5.02
C SER A 4 -5.81 -51.16 5.51
N GLN A 5 -5.07 -51.05 6.63
CA GLN A 5 -4.62 -49.74 7.14
C GLN A 5 -3.15 -49.38 6.85
N SER A 6 -2.29 -50.29 6.37
CA SER A 6 -0.86 -49.97 6.16
C SER A 6 -0.53 -49.28 4.83
N SER A 7 -1.38 -49.42 3.81
CA SER A 7 -1.13 -48.85 2.47
C SER A 7 -1.35 -47.33 2.39
N GLY A 8 -2.18 -46.77 3.29
CA GLY A 8 -2.40 -45.31 3.37
C GLY A 8 -1.19 -44.56 3.91
N ASN A 9 -0.48 -45.15 4.89
CA ASN A 9 0.67 -44.52 5.54
C ASN A 9 1.95 -44.61 4.70
N ALA A 10 2.14 -45.70 3.94
CA ALA A 10 3.28 -45.83 3.02
C ALA A 10 3.18 -44.86 1.83
N GLY A 11 1.96 -44.68 1.29
CA GLY A 11 1.70 -43.69 0.24
C GLY A 11 1.90 -42.25 0.74
N LEU A 12 1.40 -41.93 1.93
CA LEU A 12 1.66 -40.64 2.59
C LEU A 12 3.14 -40.42 2.87
N GLY A 13 3.87 -41.45 3.31
CA GLY A 13 5.31 -41.40 3.53
C GLY A 13 6.10 -41.11 2.25
N LEU A 14 5.75 -41.78 1.14
CA LEU A 14 6.38 -41.56 -0.16
C LEU A 14 6.10 -40.14 -0.68
N VAL A 15 4.89 -39.64 -0.50
CA VAL A 15 4.52 -38.25 -0.85
C VAL A 15 5.31 -37.26 0.01
N LEU A 16 5.46 -37.50 1.31
CA LEU A 16 6.26 -36.65 2.20
C LEU A 16 7.75 -36.65 1.81
N ILE A 17 8.31 -37.81 1.46
CA ILE A 17 9.70 -37.93 1.01
C ILE A 17 9.89 -37.21 -0.32
N ALA A 18 8.97 -37.39 -1.28
CA ALA A 18 9.02 -36.69 -2.57
C ALA A 18 8.88 -35.17 -2.39
N LEU A 19 7.97 -34.72 -1.51
CA LEU A 19 7.77 -33.31 -1.20
C LEU A 19 8.98 -32.71 -0.48
N GLY A 20 9.58 -33.46 0.46
CA GLY A 20 10.81 -33.09 1.15
C GLY A 20 12.00 -33.01 0.21
N ALA A 21 12.17 -33.98 -0.70
CA ALA A 21 13.21 -33.98 -1.72
C ALA A 21 13.03 -32.83 -2.73
N PHE A 22 11.79 -32.51 -3.09
CA PHE A 22 11.46 -31.36 -3.93
C PHE A 22 11.83 -30.03 -3.25
N PHE A 23 11.49 -29.87 -1.96
CA PHE A 23 11.90 -28.71 -1.16
C PHE A 23 13.42 -28.61 -1.04
N LEU A 24 14.12 -29.74 -0.83
CA LEU A 24 15.58 -29.81 -0.75
C LEU A 24 16.25 -29.42 -2.08
N LEU A 25 15.75 -29.93 -3.21
CA LEU A 25 16.23 -29.55 -4.54
C LEU A 25 15.97 -28.06 -4.84
N GLY A 26 14.84 -27.53 -4.39
CA GLY A 26 14.54 -26.10 -4.44
C GLY A 26 15.55 -25.24 -3.67
N GLN A 27 16.10 -25.74 -2.57
CA GLN A 27 17.10 -25.03 -1.76
C GLN A 27 18.49 -24.99 -2.42
N PHE A 28 18.85 -25.98 -3.26
CA PHE A 28 20.14 -26.01 -3.96
C PHE A 28 20.19 -25.08 -5.17
N VAL A 29 19.03 -24.79 -5.78
CA VAL A 29 18.92 -23.76 -6.81
C VAL A 29 18.81 -22.42 -6.07
N ARG A 30 19.91 -21.67 -5.95
CA ARG A 30 19.95 -20.31 -5.35
C ARG A 30 19.05 -19.25 -6.04
N PHE A 31 18.18 -19.69 -6.94
CA PHE A 31 17.05 -18.93 -7.45
C PHE A 31 15.81 -19.41 -6.70
N ASP A 32 15.38 -18.64 -5.69
CA ASP A 32 14.11 -18.85 -5.01
C ASP A 32 12.94 -18.51 -5.95
N PHE A 33 12.70 -19.39 -6.94
CA PHE A 33 11.56 -19.28 -7.84
C PHE A 33 10.26 -19.14 -7.05
N GLY A 34 10.11 -19.85 -5.93
CA GLY A 34 8.95 -19.70 -5.04
C GLY A 34 8.80 -18.27 -4.50
N ALA A 35 9.89 -17.64 -4.10
CA ALA A 35 9.88 -16.27 -3.58
C ALA A 35 9.57 -15.26 -4.70
N LEU A 36 10.09 -15.46 -5.92
CA LEU A 36 9.81 -14.57 -7.05
C LEU A 36 8.43 -14.78 -7.71
N LEU A 37 7.93 -16.02 -7.74
CA LEU A 37 6.67 -16.40 -8.40
C LEU A 37 5.44 -15.99 -7.59
N TRP A 38 5.51 -16.01 -6.26
CA TRP A 38 4.35 -15.72 -5.42
C TRP A 38 3.85 -14.27 -5.58
N PRO A 39 4.69 -13.21 -5.58
CA PRO A 39 4.24 -11.84 -5.76
C PRO A 39 3.74 -11.62 -7.19
N LEU A 40 4.34 -12.30 -8.17
CA LEU A 40 3.89 -12.30 -9.56
C LEU A 40 2.47 -12.86 -9.69
N PHE A 41 2.09 -13.86 -8.90
CA PHE A 41 0.73 -14.39 -8.87
C PHE A 41 -0.31 -13.33 -8.47
N VAL A 42 0.06 -12.33 -7.67
CA VAL A 42 -0.79 -11.19 -7.30
C VAL A 42 -0.66 -10.04 -8.32
N LEU A 43 0.56 -9.76 -8.76
CA LEU A 43 0.87 -8.65 -9.66
C LEU A 43 0.28 -8.85 -11.07
N ILE A 44 0.35 -10.06 -11.61
CA ILE A 44 -0.14 -10.37 -12.96
C ILE A 44 -1.65 -10.10 -13.09
N PRO A 45 -2.53 -10.62 -12.21
CA PRO A 45 -3.95 -10.24 -12.22
C PRO A 45 -4.17 -8.74 -12.04
N GLY A 46 -3.40 -8.07 -11.18
CA GLY A 46 -3.48 -6.61 -11.00
C GLY A 46 -3.20 -5.86 -12.29
N LEU A 47 -2.10 -6.20 -12.97
CA LEU A 47 -1.74 -5.65 -14.27
C LEU A 47 -2.79 -5.99 -15.33
N ALA A 48 -3.33 -7.20 -15.34
CA ALA A 48 -4.40 -7.58 -16.26
C ALA A 48 -5.65 -6.73 -16.06
N LEU A 49 -6.05 -6.48 -14.80
CA LEU A 49 -7.15 -5.57 -14.47
C LEU A 49 -6.84 -4.13 -14.90
N LEU A 50 -5.59 -3.68 -14.73
CA LEU A 50 -5.18 -2.34 -15.14
C LEU A 50 -5.20 -2.18 -16.65
N LEU A 51 -4.73 -3.18 -17.39
CA LEU A 51 -4.81 -3.23 -18.86
C LEU A 51 -6.26 -3.30 -19.35
N ALA A 52 -7.13 -4.08 -18.69
CA ALA A 52 -8.55 -4.13 -19.00
C ALA A 52 -9.24 -2.78 -18.73
N HIS A 53 -8.88 -2.11 -17.64
CA HIS A 53 -9.31 -0.75 -17.38
C HIS A 53 -8.83 0.20 -18.47
N LEU A 54 -7.55 0.12 -18.86
CA LEU A 54 -6.94 1.00 -19.85
C LEU A 54 -7.48 0.78 -21.28
N GLY A 55 -7.71 -0.46 -21.68
CA GLY A 55 -8.23 -0.82 -23.01
C GLY A 55 -9.75 -0.75 -23.12
N GLY A 56 -10.47 -0.74 -22.01
CA GLY A 56 -11.92 -0.61 -21.98
C GLY A 56 -12.42 0.85 -21.99
N GLY A 57 -13.68 1.03 -22.39
CA GLY A 57 -14.37 2.33 -22.34
C GLY A 57 -14.90 2.67 -20.94
N ARG A 58 -15.97 3.46 -20.87
CA ARG A 58 -16.63 3.82 -19.60
C ARG A 58 -17.07 2.62 -18.76
N ALA A 59 -17.40 1.50 -19.41
CA ALA A 59 -17.82 0.27 -18.72
C ALA A 59 -16.75 -0.31 -17.79
N THR A 60 -15.47 -0.06 -18.05
CA THR A 60 -14.36 -0.55 -17.20
C THR A 60 -13.88 0.50 -16.20
N ALA A 61 -14.53 1.66 -16.10
CA ALA A 61 -14.12 2.73 -15.20
C ALA A 61 -14.08 2.24 -13.73
N ALA A 62 -15.08 1.47 -13.31
CA ALA A 62 -15.16 0.90 -11.96
C ALA A 62 -14.01 -0.08 -11.63
N LEU A 63 -13.32 -0.62 -12.64
CA LEU A 63 -12.16 -1.49 -12.43
C LEU A 63 -10.90 -0.72 -12.01
N GLY A 64 -10.89 0.62 -12.10
CA GLY A 64 -9.72 1.43 -11.77
C GLY A 64 -9.25 1.23 -10.33
N VAL A 65 -10.19 1.20 -9.38
CA VAL A 65 -9.89 0.93 -7.96
C VAL A 65 -9.29 -0.46 -7.74
N PRO A 66 -9.99 -1.58 -8.03
CA PRO A 66 -9.42 -2.91 -7.79
C PRO A 66 -8.12 -3.14 -8.60
N ALA A 67 -8.02 -2.64 -9.83
CA ALA A 67 -6.78 -2.72 -10.62
C ALA A 67 -5.60 -2.04 -9.90
N SER A 68 -5.80 -0.82 -9.40
CA SER A 68 -4.76 -0.06 -8.70
C SER A 68 -4.33 -0.72 -7.40
N VAL A 69 -5.28 -1.22 -6.59
CA VAL A 69 -5.00 -1.88 -5.31
C VAL A 69 -4.20 -3.16 -5.53
N VAL A 70 -4.67 -4.06 -6.40
CA VAL A 70 -4.02 -5.36 -6.64
C VAL A 70 -2.63 -5.15 -7.24
N THR A 71 -2.48 -4.20 -8.17
CA THR A 71 -1.17 -3.85 -8.73
C THR A 71 -0.23 -3.30 -7.67
N ALA A 72 -0.70 -2.39 -6.81
CA ALA A 72 0.12 -1.82 -5.73
C ALA A 72 0.57 -2.90 -4.74
N VAL A 73 -0.33 -3.80 -4.34
CA VAL A 73 0.01 -4.94 -3.47
C VAL A 73 1.05 -5.83 -4.14
N GLY A 74 0.85 -6.22 -5.40
CA GLY A 74 1.81 -7.05 -6.13
C GLY A 74 3.19 -6.41 -6.24
N LEU A 75 3.26 -5.10 -6.51
CA LEU A 75 4.53 -4.37 -6.59
C LEU A 75 5.25 -4.28 -5.24
N ILE A 76 4.51 -4.01 -4.16
CA ILE A 76 5.05 -3.95 -2.80
C ILE A 76 5.60 -5.32 -2.40
N LEU A 77 4.83 -6.39 -2.62
CA LEU A 77 5.27 -7.75 -2.28
C LEU A 77 6.48 -8.18 -3.12
N PHE A 78 6.53 -7.80 -4.40
CA PHE A 78 7.68 -8.06 -5.25
C PHE A 78 8.94 -7.35 -4.72
N PHE A 79 8.80 -6.08 -4.33
CA PHE A 79 9.89 -5.31 -3.72
C PHE A 79 10.34 -5.88 -2.37
N GLN A 80 9.41 -6.22 -1.48
CA GLN A 80 9.71 -6.80 -0.17
C GLN A 80 10.39 -8.16 -0.30
N ASN A 81 9.94 -8.98 -1.25
CA ASN A 81 10.55 -10.27 -1.49
C ASN A 81 11.96 -10.14 -2.11
N ALA A 82 12.20 -9.13 -2.95
CA ALA A 82 13.52 -8.87 -3.53
C ALA A 82 14.52 -8.28 -2.52
N THR A 83 14.04 -7.48 -1.56
CA THR A 83 14.88 -6.79 -0.58
C THR A 83 14.94 -7.49 0.78
N GLY A 84 14.03 -8.43 1.04
CA GLY A 84 13.86 -9.08 2.34
C GLY A 84 13.11 -8.24 3.38
N HIS A 85 12.70 -7.01 3.05
CA HIS A 85 12.15 -6.04 4.00
C HIS A 85 10.64 -6.17 4.22
N PHE A 86 10.19 -7.31 4.75
CA PHE A 86 8.76 -7.57 5.02
C PHE A 86 8.19 -6.72 6.17
N GLU A 87 9.04 -6.23 7.07
CA GLU A 87 8.70 -5.28 8.13
C GLU A 87 8.09 -3.98 7.59
N SER A 88 8.39 -3.63 6.33
CA SER A 88 7.82 -2.45 5.67
C SER A 88 6.30 -2.50 5.58
N TRP A 89 5.68 -3.69 5.75
CA TRP A 89 4.23 -3.84 5.84
C TRP A 89 3.58 -2.97 6.93
N ALA A 90 4.31 -2.64 8.01
CA ALA A 90 3.84 -1.78 9.10
C ALA A 90 3.39 -0.38 8.61
N TYR A 91 3.99 0.11 7.53
CA TYR A 91 3.66 1.40 6.93
C TYR A 91 3.23 1.32 5.45
N ALA A 92 3.60 0.27 4.72
CA ALA A 92 3.28 0.10 3.30
C ALA A 92 1.77 -0.08 3.02
N TRP A 93 0.98 -0.51 4.00
CA TRP A 93 -0.49 -0.57 3.85
C TRP A 93 -1.10 0.81 3.54
N ALA A 94 -0.45 1.92 3.94
CA ALA A 94 -0.90 3.27 3.59
C ALA A 94 -0.69 3.60 2.09
N LEU A 95 0.28 2.95 1.43
CA LEU A 95 0.38 2.98 -0.03
C LEU A 95 -0.74 2.17 -0.68
N VAL A 96 -1.13 1.05 -0.09
CA VAL A 96 -2.17 0.17 -0.64
C VAL A 96 -3.56 0.77 -0.46
N ALA A 97 -4.00 0.96 0.79
CA ALA A 97 -5.38 1.30 1.09
C ALA A 97 -5.71 2.73 0.64
N PRO A 98 -5.16 3.80 1.23
CA PRO A 98 -5.52 5.15 0.79
C PRO A 98 -4.82 5.57 -0.50
N THR A 99 -3.54 5.25 -0.71
CA THR A 99 -2.83 5.77 -1.90
C THR A 99 -3.29 5.09 -3.19
N ALA A 100 -3.31 3.75 -3.23
CA ALA A 100 -3.74 3.03 -4.42
C ALA A 100 -5.24 3.22 -4.68
N VAL A 101 -6.11 3.17 -3.67
CA VAL A 101 -7.54 3.49 -3.87
C VAL A 101 -7.74 4.91 -4.41
N GLY A 102 -7.01 5.90 -3.88
CA GLY A 102 -7.06 7.26 -4.39
C GLY A 102 -6.62 7.38 -5.85
N MET A 103 -5.54 6.68 -6.23
CA MET A 103 -5.11 6.55 -7.63
C MET A 103 -6.17 5.86 -8.48
N GLY A 104 -6.78 4.78 -7.99
CA GLY A 104 -7.85 4.06 -8.67
C GLY A 104 -9.10 4.90 -8.92
N LEU A 105 -9.48 5.75 -7.95
CA LEU A 105 -10.56 6.73 -8.11
C LEU A 105 -10.20 7.80 -9.14
N TRP A 106 -8.94 8.23 -9.18
CA TRP A 106 -8.46 9.16 -10.21
C TRP A 106 -8.51 8.54 -11.61
N LEU A 107 -8.05 7.30 -11.76
CA LEU A 107 -8.16 6.52 -13.00
C LEU A 107 -9.63 6.36 -13.41
N GLN A 108 -10.50 5.96 -12.49
CA GLN A 108 -11.94 5.84 -12.72
C GLN A 108 -12.56 7.16 -13.18
N GLY A 109 -12.26 8.27 -12.50
CA GLY A 109 -12.77 9.59 -12.82
C GLY A 109 -12.31 10.10 -14.20
N SER A 110 -11.07 9.79 -14.58
CA SER A 110 -10.53 10.11 -15.90
C SER A 110 -11.31 9.41 -17.03
N ARG A 111 -11.83 8.21 -16.76
CA ARG A 111 -12.61 7.42 -17.74
C ARG A 111 -14.08 7.77 -17.76
N SER A 112 -14.70 8.04 -16.62
CA SER A 112 -16.09 8.49 -16.56
C SER A 112 -16.25 9.94 -17.03
N GLY A 113 -15.20 10.76 -16.94
CA GLY A 113 -15.25 12.21 -17.17
C GLY A 113 -15.68 13.00 -15.93
N GLU A 114 -15.70 12.36 -14.76
CA GLU A 114 -16.13 12.96 -13.50
C GLU A 114 -14.96 13.62 -12.77
N VAL A 115 -14.82 14.93 -12.97
CA VAL A 115 -13.78 15.75 -12.34
C VAL A 115 -13.86 15.72 -10.81
N SER A 116 -15.06 15.58 -10.24
CA SER A 116 -15.27 15.42 -8.80
C SER A 116 -14.58 14.16 -8.26
N LEU A 117 -14.74 13.04 -8.96
CA LEU A 117 -14.14 11.76 -8.61
C LEU A 117 -12.61 11.82 -8.67
N MET A 118 -12.06 12.49 -9.68
CA MET A 118 -10.61 12.70 -9.81
C MET A 118 -10.04 13.52 -8.65
N ARG A 119 -10.73 14.59 -8.23
CA ARG A 119 -10.30 15.43 -7.10
C ARG A 119 -10.38 14.67 -5.78
N GLN A 120 -11.43 13.88 -5.58
CA GLN A 120 -11.56 13.01 -4.41
C GLN A 120 -10.44 11.98 -4.37
N GLY A 121 -10.18 11.30 -5.49
CA GLY A 121 -9.08 10.36 -5.62
C GLY A 121 -7.73 10.97 -5.26
N LEU A 122 -7.44 12.17 -5.75
CA LEU A 122 -6.21 12.89 -5.42
C LEU A 122 -6.10 13.24 -3.92
N SER A 123 -7.22 13.61 -3.29
CA SER A 123 -7.25 13.92 -1.86
C SER A 123 -7.00 12.68 -1.01
N VAL A 124 -7.62 11.54 -1.37
CA VAL A 124 -7.41 10.26 -0.70
C VAL A 124 -5.99 9.76 -0.92
N ALA A 125 -5.46 9.89 -2.15
CA ALA A 125 -4.09 9.51 -2.47
C ALA A 125 -3.08 10.33 -1.66
N ARG A 126 -3.30 11.64 -1.55
CA ARG A 126 -2.47 12.53 -0.72
C ARG A 126 -2.53 12.16 0.75
N LEU A 127 -3.73 11.85 1.28
CA LEU A 127 -3.87 11.41 2.66
C LEU A 127 -3.05 10.14 2.90
N GLY A 128 -3.13 9.17 1.98
CA GLY A 128 -2.35 7.95 2.05
C GLY A 128 -0.85 8.17 1.99
N LEU A 129 -0.39 9.06 1.12
CA LEU A 129 1.03 9.40 1.03
C LEU A 129 1.54 10.07 2.30
N VAL A 130 0.74 10.96 2.92
CA VAL A 130 1.09 11.58 4.20
C VAL A 130 1.12 10.53 5.32
N MET A 131 0.14 9.61 5.36
CA MET A 131 0.12 8.51 6.32
C MET A 131 1.32 7.59 6.15
N PHE A 132 1.67 7.24 4.91
CA PHE A 132 2.85 6.46 4.60
C PHE A 132 4.12 7.17 5.05
N ALA A 133 4.27 8.47 4.75
CA ALA A 133 5.45 9.24 5.16
C ALA A 133 5.57 9.31 6.68
N VAL A 134 4.48 9.59 7.40
CA VAL A 134 4.47 9.61 8.87
C VAL A 134 4.80 8.23 9.45
N GLY A 135 4.17 7.18 8.92
CA GLY A 135 4.43 5.79 9.32
C GLY A 135 5.88 5.39 9.06
N PHE A 136 6.37 5.57 7.84
CA PHE A 136 7.75 5.31 7.45
C PHE A 136 8.74 6.04 8.36
N LEU A 137 8.57 7.35 8.57
CA LEU A 137 9.46 8.13 9.43
C LEU A 137 9.42 7.67 10.89
N PHE A 138 8.25 7.29 11.40
CA PHE A 138 8.10 6.78 12.75
C PHE A 138 8.74 5.39 12.90
N PHE A 139 8.35 4.44 12.07
CA PHE A 139 8.81 3.06 12.15
C PHE A 139 10.29 2.92 11.79
N GLU A 140 10.75 3.59 10.74
CA GLU A 140 12.15 3.54 10.33
C GLU A 140 13.03 4.41 11.24
N GLY A 141 12.59 5.61 11.58
CA GLY A 141 13.38 6.55 12.38
C GLY A 141 13.42 6.25 13.87
N VAL A 142 12.33 5.71 14.45
CA VAL A 142 12.24 5.43 15.89
C VAL A 142 12.57 3.98 16.21
N LEU A 143 12.08 3.03 15.39
CA LEU A 143 12.17 1.60 15.70
C LEU A 143 13.28 0.87 14.92
N ASP A 144 13.88 1.50 13.89
CA ASP A 144 14.92 0.93 13.00
C ASP A 144 14.59 -0.50 12.56
N ILE A 145 13.29 -0.79 12.34
CA ILE A 145 12.81 -2.16 12.12
C ILE A 145 13.39 -2.76 10.84
N SER A 146 13.74 -1.93 9.86
CA SER A 146 14.32 -2.37 8.58
C SER A 146 15.85 -2.50 8.62
N GLY A 147 16.49 -2.13 9.73
CA GLY A 147 17.94 -2.26 9.93
C GLY A 147 18.79 -1.47 8.93
N LEU A 148 18.24 -0.41 8.29
CA LEU A 148 18.94 0.40 7.28
C LEU A 148 20.04 1.28 7.90
N GLY A 149 20.26 1.21 9.21
CA GLY A 149 21.28 2.00 9.90
C GLY A 149 20.90 3.49 10.01
N LEU A 150 19.62 3.80 9.86
CA LEU A 150 19.08 5.16 9.93
C LEU A 150 18.96 5.69 11.36
N GLN A 151 19.34 4.92 12.38
CA GLN A 151 19.36 5.31 13.79
C GLN A 151 19.97 6.72 14.07
N ASN A 152 21.04 7.10 13.38
CA ASN A 152 21.64 8.44 13.52
C ASN A 152 20.75 9.54 12.90
N VAL A 153 20.09 9.21 11.79
CA VAL A 153 19.20 10.12 11.06
C VAL A 153 17.85 10.26 11.79
N GLY A 154 17.31 9.17 12.33
CA GLY A 154 16.08 9.15 13.14
C GLY A 154 16.17 10.02 14.40
N ARG A 155 17.35 10.07 15.05
CA ARG A 155 17.60 10.90 16.24
C ARG A 155 17.48 12.41 15.97
N PHE A 156 17.89 12.87 14.78
CA PHE A 156 17.78 14.27 14.36
C PHE A 156 16.46 14.60 13.64
N LEU A 157 15.88 13.63 12.93
CA LEU A 157 14.58 13.81 12.27
C LEU A 157 13.43 13.92 13.28
N MET A 158 13.49 13.23 14.40
CA MET A 158 12.44 13.27 15.44
C MET A 158 12.14 14.69 15.94
N PRO A 159 13.12 15.48 16.42
CA PRO A 159 12.89 16.87 16.80
C PRO A 159 12.35 17.72 15.65
N LEU A 160 12.88 17.53 14.44
CA LEU A 160 12.51 18.35 13.27
C LEU A 160 11.06 18.10 12.83
N ILE A 161 10.62 16.84 12.86
CA ILE A 161 9.22 16.45 12.59
C ILE A 161 8.31 16.99 13.68
N LEU A 162 8.70 16.88 14.96
CA LEU A 162 7.91 17.42 16.07
C LEU A 162 7.72 18.94 15.94
N ILE A 163 8.78 19.66 15.56
CA ILE A 163 8.76 21.11 15.30
C ILE A 163 7.85 21.41 14.10
N GLY A 164 7.98 20.68 13.00
CA GLY A 164 7.15 20.87 11.80
C GLY A 164 5.67 20.60 12.05
N VAL A 165 5.35 19.51 12.76
CA VAL A 165 3.97 19.18 13.17
C VAL A 165 3.43 20.21 14.14
N GLY A 166 4.22 20.64 15.12
CA GLY A 166 3.86 21.72 16.05
C GLY A 166 3.52 23.02 15.33
N LEU A 167 4.37 23.45 14.38
CA LEU A 167 4.14 24.61 13.52
C LEU A 167 2.87 24.47 12.68
N ALA A 168 2.64 23.29 12.09
CA ALA A 168 1.47 23.02 11.28
C ALA A 168 0.16 23.02 12.09
N LEU A 169 0.18 22.55 13.34
CA LEU A 169 -0.97 22.61 14.24
C LEU A 169 -1.29 24.05 14.64
N ILE A 170 -0.26 24.87 14.88
CA ILE A 170 -0.42 26.29 15.21
C ILE A 170 -0.97 27.06 14.01
N SER A 171 -0.45 26.83 12.81
CA SER A 171 -0.91 27.54 11.59
C SER A 171 -2.36 27.18 11.25
N ARG A 172 -2.75 25.91 11.37
CA ARG A 172 -4.14 25.48 11.17
C ARG A 172 -5.10 26.09 12.19
N ARG A 173 -4.65 26.34 13.43
CA ARG A 173 -5.44 27.03 14.45
C ARG A 173 -5.56 28.53 14.14
N ALA A 174 -4.48 29.15 13.67
CA ALA A 174 -4.47 30.56 13.28
C ALA A 174 -5.40 30.82 12.07
N SER A 175 -5.38 29.97 11.05
CA SER A 175 -6.23 30.11 9.85
C SER A 175 -7.72 29.85 10.10
N ARG A 176 -8.10 29.14 11.17
CA ARG A 176 -9.51 28.98 11.56
C ARG A 176 -10.06 30.24 12.23
N ARG A 177 -9.25 30.95 13.02
CA ARG A 177 -9.67 32.18 13.71
C ARG A 177 -9.92 33.35 12.78
N THR A 178 -9.18 33.48 11.68
CA THR A 178 -9.37 34.55 10.71
C THR A 178 -10.64 34.38 9.87
N ARG A 179 -11.16 33.15 9.73
CA ARG A 179 -12.40 32.88 8.99
C ARG A 179 -13.68 33.23 9.77
N ASP A 180 -13.57 33.32 11.10
CA ASP A 180 -14.66 33.72 11.99
C ASP A 180 -14.74 35.25 12.21
N GLN A 181 -13.81 36.02 11.63
CA GLN A 181 -13.72 37.48 11.74
C GLN A 181 -14.08 38.23 10.45
N GLU A 182 -14.84 37.62 9.54
CA GLU A 182 -15.47 38.38 8.47
C GLU A 182 -16.69 39.11 9.09
N PRO A 183 -16.67 40.44 9.25
CA PRO A 183 -17.78 41.16 9.86
C PRO A 183 -19.03 40.96 9.01
N PRO A 184 -20.24 40.93 9.59
CA PRO A 184 -21.47 41.01 8.81
C PRO A 184 -21.37 42.18 7.85
N SER A 185 -21.64 41.95 6.57
CA SER A 185 -21.79 43.04 5.62
C SER A 185 -22.94 43.93 6.10
N ASP A 186 -22.58 45.10 6.64
CA ASP A 186 -23.49 46.22 6.91
C ASP A 186 -23.98 46.81 5.58
N GLY A 187 -24.63 45.98 4.77
CA GLY A 187 -25.29 46.33 3.52
C GLY A 187 -26.80 46.45 3.66
N ASN A 188 -27.34 46.36 4.89
CA ASN A 188 -28.79 46.37 5.12
C ASN A 188 -29.24 47.36 6.21
N LEU A 189 -28.60 48.54 6.27
CA LEU A 189 -29.03 49.63 7.15
C LEU A 189 -29.44 50.92 6.40
N MET A 190 -29.42 50.95 5.06
CA MET A 190 -29.96 52.07 4.30
C MET A 190 -30.53 51.60 2.96
N ARG A 191 -31.77 51.09 2.95
CA ARG A 191 -32.80 51.38 1.93
C ARG A 191 -34.11 50.68 2.21
#